data_AF-A0A376L3W1-F1
#
_entry.id   AF-A0A376L3W1-F1
#
_cell.length_a   1.000
_cell.length_b   1.000
_cell.length_c   1.000
_cell.angle_alpha   90.00
_cell.angle_beta   90.00
_cell.angle_gamma   90.00
#
_symmetry.space_group_name_H-M   'P 1'
#
loop_
_entity.id
_entity.type
_entity.pdbx_description
1 polymer ?
#
loop_
_entity_poly.entity_id
_entity_poly.type
_entity_poly.pdbx_seq_one_letter_code
_entity_poly.pdbx_strand_id
1 'polypeptide(L)'
;MNSPVRAFTGVGGTPLFIEKADGAYLYDVDGKAYIDYVGSWGPMVLGHNHPAIRNAVIEAAERGLSFGAPTEMEVKMAQLVTELVPTMDMVRMVNSGTEATMSRHSAWPVVLPVATKSLNLKVCYHGHADCLLVKAGSGALTLGQPNSPGVPADFAKHTLTCTYNDLASVRAAFEPIPARDCPVLSLSRWQAI
;
A
#
# COMPACT_ATOMS: atom_id res chain seq x y z
N MET A 1 3.63 -14.89 13.83
CA MET A 1 3.54 -13.44 13.51
C MET A 1 2.65 -13.25 12.29
N ASN A 2 1.74 -12.26 12.29
CA ASN A 2 0.77 -12.03 11.20
C ASN A 2 1.29 -11.07 10.11
N SER A 3 2.48 -10.50 10.28
CA SER A 3 3.22 -9.73 9.27
C SER A 3 4.71 -10.10 9.36
N PRO A 4 5.39 -10.42 8.25
CA PRO A 4 6.76 -10.97 8.28
C PRO A 4 7.78 -10.08 8.99
N VAL A 5 7.72 -8.76 8.79
CA VAL A 5 8.68 -7.79 9.38
C VAL A 5 8.68 -7.85 10.91
N ARG A 6 7.56 -8.23 11.52
CA ARG A 6 7.42 -8.34 12.98
C ARG A 6 8.20 -9.53 13.56
N ALA A 7 8.75 -10.41 12.74
CA ALA A 7 9.55 -11.55 13.20
C ALA A 7 11.02 -11.21 13.51
N PHE A 8 11.45 -9.96 13.32
CA PHE A 8 12.81 -9.47 13.60
C PHE A 8 13.91 -10.19 12.80
N THR A 9 13.57 -10.91 11.73
CA THR A 9 14.55 -11.63 10.90
C THR A 9 15.62 -10.72 10.29
N GLY A 10 15.30 -9.45 10.02
CA GLY A 10 16.25 -8.46 9.49
C GLY A 10 17.20 -7.85 10.52
N VAL A 11 16.91 -7.97 11.81
CA VAL A 11 17.69 -7.33 12.90
C VAL A 11 18.23 -8.32 13.93
N GLY A 12 17.77 -9.58 13.89
CA GLY A 12 18.08 -10.61 14.87
C GLY A 12 17.34 -10.44 16.20
N GLY A 13 17.50 -11.43 17.07
CA GLY A 13 16.85 -11.46 18.39
C GLY A 13 15.40 -11.97 18.35
N THR A 14 14.68 -11.72 19.44
CA THR A 14 13.28 -12.12 19.62
C THR A 14 12.39 -10.88 19.54
N PRO A 15 11.28 -10.91 18.77
CA PRO A 15 10.34 -9.80 18.71
C PRO A 15 9.77 -9.40 20.05
N LEU A 16 9.60 -8.08 20.25
CA LEU A 16 8.91 -7.53 21.40
C LEU A 16 7.40 -7.73 21.27
N PHE A 17 6.77 -8.17 22.36
CA PHE A 17 5.32 -8.18 22.50
C PHE A 17 4.89 -6.89 23.21
N ILE A 18 4.06 -6.10 22.55
CA ILE A 18 3.61 -4.80 23.04
C ILE A 18 2.27 -4.97 23.75
N GLU A 19 2.17 -4.46 24.99
CA GLU A 19 0.96 -4.47 25.80
C GLU A 19 0.12 -3.21 25.60
N LYS A 20 0.77 -2.04 25.61
CA LYS A 20 0.10 -0.73 25.48
C LYS A 20 0.94 0.27 24.69
N ALA A 21 0.27 1.30 24.18
CA ALA A 21 0.90 2.41 23.47
C ALA A 21 0.18 3.72 23.85
N ASP A 22 0.93 4.77 24.14
CA ASP A 22 0.38 6.07 24.51
C ASP A 22 1.34 7.21 24.14
N GLY A 23 0.82 8.23 23.45
CA GLY A 23 1.62 9.33 22.94
C GLY A 23 2.75 8.83 22.02
N ALA A 24 3.99 9.15 22.37
CA ALA A 24 5.18 8.74 21.62
C ALA A 24 5.79 7.40 22.12
N TYR A 25 5.10 6.64 22.98
CA TYR A 25 5.67 5.48 23.64
C TYR A 25 4.94 4.17 23.34
N LEU A 26 5.72 3.10 23.18
CA LEU A 26 5.27 1.71 23.31
C LEU A 26 5.74 1.14 24.65
N TYR A 27 4.94 0.24 25.21
CA TYR A 27 5.29 -0.49 26.42
C TYR A 27 5.15 -1.98 26.15
N ASP A 28 6.23 -2.73 26.37
CA ASP A 28 6.19 -4.19 26.23
C ASP A 28 5.50 -4.86 27.41
N VAL A 29 5.25 -6.17 27.28
CA VAL A 29 4.63 -7.00 28.33
C VAL A 29 5.45 -7.14 29.62
N ASP A 30 6.73 -6.76 29.58
CA ASP A 30 7.61 -6.71 30.75
C ASP A 30 7.60 -5.30 31.41
N GLY A 31 6.78 -4.38 30.88
CA GLY A 31 6.59 -3.03 31.40
C GLY A 31 7.64 -2.02 30.95
N LYS A 32 8.56 -2.39 30.06
CA LYS A 32 9.60 -1.48 29.58
C LYS A 32 9.03 -0.55 28.51
N ALA A 33 9.35 0.74 28.65
CA ALA A 33 8.93 1.79 27.72
C ALA A 33 9.98 2.06 26.64
N TYR A 34 9.50 2.35 25.43
CA TYR A 34 10.31 2.68 24.25
C TYR A 34 9.75 3.93 23.58
N ILE A 35 10.61 4.87 23.19
CA ILE A 35 10.22 5.96 22.28
C ILE A 35 9.98 5.34 20.90
N ASP A 36 8.79 5.55 20.35
CA ASP A 36 8.34 4.88 19.13
C ASP A 36 8.60 5.72 17.88
N TYR A 37 9.54 5.25 17.06
CA TYR A 37 9.79 5.76 15.71
C TYR A 37 9.14 4.91 14.61
N VAL A 38 8.51 3.78 14.96
CA VAL A 38 7.77 2.94 14.02
C VAL A 38 6.38 3.52 13.79
N GLY A 39 5.69 3.99 14.85
CA GLY A 39 4.41 4.69 14.73
C GLY A 39 3.32 3.85 14.04
N SER A 40 3.31 2.55 14.31
CA SER A 40 2.47 1.55 13.61
C SER A 40 2.64 1.56 12.07
N TRP A 41 3.84 1.90 11.58
CA TRP A 41 4.16 2.06 10.16
C TRP A 41 3.49 3.27 9.49
N GLY A 42 3.15 4.30 10.26
CA GLY A 42 2.67 5.59 9.74
C GLY A 42 1.36 6.14 10.34
N PRO A 43 0.31 5.34 10.63
CA PRO A 43 -0.99 5.87 11.06
C PRO A 43 -0.96 6.73 12.33
N MET A 44 0.05 6.54 13.19
CA MET A 44 0.12 7.19 14.50
C MET A 44 0.80 8.56 14.45
N VAL A 45 0.49 9.36 13.43
CA VAL A 45 1.10 10.70 13.22
C VAL A 45 0.80 11.68 14.36
N LEU A 46 -0.33 11.51 15.06
CA LEU A 46 -0.71 12.30 16.24
C LEU A 46 -0.35 11.60 17.57
N GLY A 47 0.48 10.55 17.50
CA GLY A 47 0.77 9.68 18.64
C GLY A 47 -0.30 8.62 18.90
N HIS A 48 0.07 7.62 19.68
CA HIS A 48 -0.82 6.53 20.09
C HIS A 48 -1.87 7.00 21.09
N ASN A 49 -3.03 6.35 21.07
CA ASN A 49 -4.11 6.56 22.05
C ASN A 49 -4.56 8.04 22.20
N HIS A 50 -4.48 8.83 21.12
CA HIS A 50 -4.89 10.23 21.15
C HIS A 50 -6.36 10.34 21.62
N PRO A 51 -6.65 11.12 22.68
CA PRO A 51 -7.94 11.07 23.39
C PRO A 51 -9.13 11.39 22.48
N ALA A 52 -8.99 12.37 21.57
CA ALA A 52 -10.05 12.73 20.62
C ALA A 52 -10.37 11.57 19.65
N ILE A 53 -9.36 10.83 19.19
CA ILE A 53 -9.53 9.71 18.24
C ILE A 53 -10.14 8.52 18.97
N ARG A 54 -9.60 8.17 20.15
CA ARG A 54 -10.15 7.08 20.98
C ARG A 54 -11.62 7.30 21.28
N ASN A 55 -11.98 8.50 21.76
CA ASN A 55 -13.34 8.79 22.15
C ASN A 55 -14.30 8.73 20.95
N ALA A 56 -13.90 9.24 19.78
CA ALA A 56 -14.69 9.13 18.55
C ALA A 56 -14.91 7.67 18.11
N VAL A 57 -13.91 6.79 18.28
CA VAL A 57 -14.04 5.35 18.01
C VAL A 57 -15.00 4.67 18.99
N ILE A 58 -14.91 5.00 20.29
CA ILE A 58 -15.82 4.46 21.31
C ILE A 58 -17.26 4.86 21.00
N GLU A 59 -17.52 6.14 20.74
CA GLU A 59 -18.84 6.66 20.39
C GLU A 59 -19.39 6.03 19.09
N ALA A 60 -18.53 5.81 18.10
CA ALA A 60 -18.94 5.11 16.88
C ALA A 60 -19.32 3.65 17.15
N ALA A 61 -18.56 2.95 17.99
CA ALA A 61 -18.81 1.55 18.33
C ALA A 61 -20.13 1.35 19.11
N GLU A 62 -20.55 2.32 19.93
CA GLU A 62 -21.84 2.30 20.63
C GLU A 62 -23.05 2.24 19.68
N ARG A 63 -22.89 2.73 18.44
CA ARG A 63 -23.94 2.69 17.40
C ARG A 63 -23.92 1.39 16.58
N GLY A 64 -22.98 0.50 16.82
CA GLY A 64 -22.76 -0.74 16.06
C GLY A 64 -21.47 -0.73 15.23
N LEU A 65 -20.86 -1.91 15.06
CA LEU A 65 -19.53 -2.04 14.45
C LEU A 65 -19.54 -2.09 12.90
N SER A 66 -20.67 -2.49 12.31
CA SER A 66 -20.85 -2.57 10.85
C SER A 66 -22.34 -2.65 10.51
N PHE A 67 -22.74 -2.06 9.38
CA PHE A 67 -24.15 -1.93 8.99
C PHE A 67 -24.50 -2.60 7.66
N GLY A 68 -23.52 -2.87 6.79
CA GLY A 68 -23.78 -3.39 5.44
C GLY A 68 -24.60 -2.45 4.54
N ALA A 69 -24.73 -1.18 4.94
CA ALA A 69 -25.51 -0.15 4.25
C ALA A 69 -24.77 1.21 4.35
N PRO A 70 -25.03 2.15 3.42
CA PRO A 70 -24.37 3.45 3.41
C PRO A 70 -24.62 4.27 4.67
N THR A 71 -23.63 5.09 5.06
CA THR A 71 -23.67 5.99 6.21
C THR A 71 -23.27 7.40 5.82
N GLU A 72 -23.78 8.41 6.54
CA GLU A 72 -23.38 9.81 6.33
C GLU A 72 -21.87 10.03 6.56
N MET A 73 -21.26 9.21 7.44
CA MET A 73 -19.83 9.29 7.74
C MET A 73 -18.96 8.98 6.51
N GLU A 74 -19.39 8.05 5.65
CA GLU A 74 -18.68 7.76 4.39
C GLU A 74 -18.66 8.97 3.47
N VAL A 75 -19.76 9.73 3.39
CA VAL A 75 -19.85 10.95 2.57
C VAL A 75 -18.96 12.05 3.15
N LYS A 76 -19.03 12.29 4.46
CA LYS A 76 -18.18 13.28 5.15
C LYS A 76 -16.69 12.97 4.97
N MET A 77 -16.31 11.70 5.10
CA MET A 77 -14.94 11.25 4.86
C MET A 77 -14.51 11.46 3.41
N ALA A 78 -15.37 11.10 2.44
CA ALA A 78 -15.06 11.29 1.03
C ALA A 78 -14.83 12.77 0.68
N GLN A 79 -15.71 13.65 1.15
CA GLN A 79 -15.59 15.11 0.96
C GLN A 79 -14.29 15.65 1.56
N LEU A 80 -13.98 15.29 2.81
CA LEU A 80 -12.77 15.75 3.46
C LEU A 80 -11.51 15.30 2.69
N VAL A 81 -11.48 14.07 2.19
CA VAL A 81 -10.33 13.56 1.42
C VAL A 81 -10.16 14.32 0.11
N THR A 82 -11.24 14.57 -0.64
CA THR A 82 -11.16 15.28 -1.93
C THR A 82 -10.86 16.77 -1.75
N GLU A 83 -11.28 17.39 -0.64
CA GLU A 83 -10.88 18.74 -0.25
C GLU A 83 -9.37 18.84 0.06
N LEU A 84 -8.83 17.86 0.79
CA LEU A 84 -7.40 17.83 1.16
C LEU A 84 -6.48 17.40 0.01
N VAL A 85 -6.99 16.66 -0.97
CA VAL A 85 -6.26 16.18 -2.16
C VAL A 85 -6.99 16.63 -3.43
N PRO A 86 -6.79 17.88 -3.90
CA PRO A 86 -7.61 18.49 -4.96
C PRO A 86 -7.52 17.81 -6.33
N THR A 87 -6.57 16.91 -6.54
CA THR A 87 -6.48 16.10 -7.77
C THR A 87 -7.39 14.88 -7.76
N MET A 88 -8.15 14.65 -6.69
CA MET A 88 -9.03 13.50 -6.52
C MET A 88 -10.49 13.95 -6.59
N ASP A 89 -11.13 13.76 -7.75
CA ASP A 89 -12.55 14.14 -7.93
C ASP A 89 -13.51 13.17 -7.23
N MET A 90 -13.13 11.89 -7.15
CA MET A 90 -13.91 10.83 -6.51
C MET A 90 -12.97 9.91 -5.73
N VAL A 91 -13.48 9.36 -4.62
CA VAL A 91 -12.76 8.40 -3.78
C VAL A 91 -13.63 7.19 -3.45
N ARG A 92 -13.00 6.03 -3.36
CA ARG A 92 -13.61 4.80 -2.88
C ARG A 92 -12.79 4.24 -1.72
N MET A 93 -13.45 4.04 -0.58
CA MET A 93 -12.83 3.45 0.60
C MET A 93 -12.72 1.94 0.46
N VAL A 94 -11.62 1.38 0.97
CA VAL A 94 -11.29 -0.05 1.01
C VAL A 94 -10.53 -0.35 2.30
N ASN A 95 -10.30 -1.62 2.63
CA ASN A 95 -9.79 -2.01 3.95
C ASN A 95 -8.26 -1.99 4.06
N SER A 96 -7.54 -1.89 2.94
CA SER A 96 -6.08 -1.86 2.95
C SER A 96 -5.47 -1.15 1.75
N GLY A 97 -4.19 -0.75 1.89
CA GLY A 97 -3.41 -0.24 0.77
C GLY A 97 -3.28 -1.23 -0.38
N THR A 98 -3.22 -2.54 -0.09
CA THR A 98 -3.21 -3.61 -1.11
C THR A 98 -4.52 -3.64 -1.90
N GLU A 99 -5.67 -3.54 -1.23
CA GLU A 99 -6.96 -3.47 -1.92
C GLU A 99 -7.09 -2.20 -2.78
N ALA A 100 -6.52 -1.08 -2.31
CA ALA A 100 -6.53 0.18 -3.05
C ALA A 100 -5.71 0.08 -4.34
N THR A 101 -4.49 -0.45 -4.25
CA THR A 101 -3.65 -0.68 -5.43
C THR A 101 -4.29 -1.71 -6.36
N MET A 102 -4.81 -2.83 -5.84
CA MET A 102 -5.54 -3.83 -6.66
C MET A 102 -6.73 -3.22 -7.40
N SER A 103 -7.59 -2.47 -6.70
CA SER A 103 -8.78 -1.85 -7.29
C SER A 103 -8.41 -0.91 -8.42
N ARG A 104 -7.31 -0.15 -8.29
CA ARG A 104 -6.79 0.69 -9.37
C ARG A 104 -6.35 -0.12 -10.58
N HIS A 105 -5.66 -1.24 -10.38
CA HIS A 105 -5.23 -2.12 -11.47
C HIS A 105 -6.42 -2.77 -12.19
N SER A 106 -7.45 -3.17 -11.45
CA SER A 106 -8.65 -3.81 -12.02
C SER A 106 -9.62 -2.81 -12.68
N ALA A 107 -9.73 -1.58 -12.16
CA ALA A 107 -10.63 -0.57 -12.73
C ALA A 107 -10.11 -0.01 -14.06
N TRP A 108 -8.79 0.06 -14.24
CA TRP A 108 -8.19 0.73 -15.37
C TRP A 108 -8.54 0.12 -16.75
N PRO A 109 -8.49 -1.22 -16.95
CA PRO A 109 -8.92 -1.83 -18.21
C PRO A 109 -10.41 -1.67 -18.52
N VAL A 110 -11.24 -1.37 -17.52
CA VAL A 110 -12.69 -1.12 -17.72
C VAL A 110 -12.92 0.30 -18.25
N VAL A 111 -12.12 1.26 -17.80
CA VAL A 111 -12.25 2.68 -18.20
C VAL A 111 -11.44 3.03 -19.45
N LEU A 112 -10.51 2.18 -19.87
CA LEU A 112 -9.67 2.40 -21.05
C LEU A 112 -9.75 1.24 -22.04
N PRO A 113 -10.05 1.51 -23.33
CA PRO A 113 -10.40 0.49 -24.33
C PRO A 113 -9.21 -0.34 -24.84
N VAL A 114 -8.09 -0.38 -24.12
CA VAL A 114 -6.79 -0.86 -24.63
C VAL A 114 -6.05 -1.72 -23.61
N ALA A 115 -5.22 -2.64 -24.12
CA ALA A 115 -4.46 -3.57 -23.29
C ALA A 115 -3.47 -2.78 -22.41
N THR A 116 -3.74 -2.78 -21.12
CA THR A 116 -2.97 -1.97 -20.18
C THR A 116 -1.83 -2.78 -19.57
N LYS A 117 -0.63 -2.19 -19.57
CA LYS A 117 0.50 -2.67 -18.76
C LYS A 117 0.60 -1.89 -17.46
N SER A 118 1.18 -2.48 -16.43
CA SER A 118 1.47 -1.80 -15.16
C SER A 118 2.95 -1.50 -15.07
N LEU A 119 3.32 -0.34 -14.51
CA LEU A 119 4.70 -0.02 -14.20
C LEU A 119 4.93 -0.04 -12.69
N ASN A 120 5.88 -0.84 -12.26
CA ASN A 120 6.43 -0.85 -10.90
C ASN A 120 7.85 -0.28 -10.89
N LEU A 121 8.25 0.32 -9.79
CA LEU A 121 9.64 0.72 -9.56
C LEU A 121 10.31 -0.26 -8.60
N LYS A 122 11.57 -0.62 -8.89
CA LYS A 122 12.40 -1.41 -7.98
C LYS A 122 12.34 -0.78 -6.58
N VAL A 123 12.34 -1.63 -5.56
CA VAL A 123 12.29 -1.28 -4.12
C VAL A 123 11.02 -0.59 -3.62
N CYS A 124 10.05 -0.28 -4.48
CA CYS A 124 8.73 0.18 -4.04
C CYS A 124 7.85 -1.02 -3.64
N TYR A 125 7.07 -0.85 -2.57
CA TYR A 125 6.08 -1.83 -2.13
C TYR A 125 4.66 -1.28 -2.28
N HIS A 126 3.78 -2.08 -2.91
CA HIS A 126 2.42 -1.68 -3.27
C HIS A 126 1.38 -2.71 -2.80
N GLY A 127 1.72 -3.52 -1.80
CA GLY A 127 0.95 -4.69 -1.42
C GLY A 127 1.46 -5.97 -2.08
N HIS A 128 0.79 -7.07 -1.79
CA HIS A 128 1.18 -8.43 -2.21
C HIS A 128 0.22 -9.02 -3.25
N ALA A 129 -0.42 -8.17 -4.07
CA ALA A 129 -1.21 -8.66 -5.19
C ALA A 129 -0.29 -9.35 -6.22
N ASP A 130 -0.72 -10.45 -6.82
CA ASP A 130 0.10 -11.27 -7.71
C ASP A 130 0.75 -10.48 -8.85
N CYS A 131 0.03 -9.53 -9.43
CA CYS A 131 0.54 -8.67 -10.51
C CYS A 131 1.64 -7.69 -10.06
N LEU A 132 1.81 -7.47 -8.75
CA LEU A 132 2.83 -6.59 -8.17
C LEU A 132 4.04 -7.38 -7.65
N LEU A 133 3.93 -8.70 -7.51
CA LEU A 133 4.97 -9.62 -7.06
C LEU A 133 5.90 -10.03 -8.21
N VAL A 134 6.54 -9.03 -8.82
CA VAL A 134 7.35 -9.19 -10.04
C VAL A 134 8.79 -8.73 -9.79
N LYS A 135 9.77 -9.55 -10.17
CA LYS A 135 11.19 -9.18 -10.16
C LYS A 135 11.49 -8.29 -11.35
N ALA A 136 12.45 -7.38 -11.16
CA ALA A 136 13.08 -6.73 -12.28
C ALA A 136 13.90 -7.73 -13.12
N GLY A 137 13.59 -7.83 -14.41
CA GLY A 137 14.47 -8.46 -15.38
C GLY A 137 15.73 -7.61 -15.61
N SER A 138 16.85 -8.24 -15.94
CA SER A 138 18.07 -7.57 -16.41
C SER A 138 17.96 -7.29 -17.91
N GLY A 139 18.02 -6.03 -18.34
CA GLY A 139 18.08 -5.66 -19.76
C GLY A 139 16.89 -6.12 -20.60
N ALA A 140 17.11 -6.41 -21.89
CA ALA A 140 16.13 -6.68 -22.97
C ALA A 140 15.05 -7.76 -22.70
N LEU A 141 15.05 -8.38 -21.51
CA LEU A 141 13.98 -9.20 -20.95
C LEU A 141 13.13 -8.34 -19.99
N THR A 142 12.41 -7.36 -20.53
CA THR A 142 11.54 -6.43 -19.77
C THR A 142 10.19 -7.04 -19.36
N LEU A 143 9.94 -8.30 -19.70
CA LEU A 143 8.73 -9.03 -19.31
C LEU A 143 8.95 -9.69 -17.95
N GLY A 144 8.15 -9.28 -16.98
CA GLY A 144 8.28 -9.62 -15.57
C GLY A 144 8.37 -11.12 -15.28
N GLN A 145 9.27 -11.48 -14.36
CA GLN A 145 9.34 -12.81 -13.77
C GLN A 145 8.77 -12.77 -12.34
N PRO A 146 7.99 -13.75 -11.88
CA PRO A 146 7.50 -13.81 -10.52
C PRO A 146 8.61 -13.69 -9.47
N ASN A 147 8.37 -12.93 -8.39
CA ASN A 147 9.31 -12.81 -7.27
C ASN A 147 9.01 -13.74 -6.09
N SER A 148 7.81 -14.34 -6.07
CA SER A 148 7.35 -15.29 -5.06
C SER A 148 6.98 -16.63 -5.70
N PRO A 149 7.36 -17.78 -5.09
CA PRO A 149 6.78 -19.07 -5.44
C PRO A 149 5.25 -19.00 -5.36
N GLY A 150 4.56 -19.56 -6.36
CA GLY A 150 3.09 -19.62 -6.40
C GLY A 150 2.41 -18.59 -7.30
N VAL A 151 3.10 -17.53 -7.74
CA VAL A 151 2.56 -16.56 -8.69
C VAL A 151 2.73 -17.09 -10.13
N PRO A 152 1.66 -17.33 -10.90
CA PRO A 152 1.78 -17.79 -12.28
C PRO A 152 2.46 -16.74 -13.17
N ALA A 153 3.29 -17.19 -14.12
CA ALA A 153 4.02 -16.29 -15.03
C ALA A 153 3.10 -15.32 -15.80
N ASP A 154 1.86 -15.73 -16.08
CA ASP A 154 0.86 -14.92 -16.75
C ASP A 154 0.45 -13.65 -15.98
N PHE A 155 0.59 -13.63 -14.65
CA PHE A 155 0.35 -12.42 -13.86
C PHE A 155 1.53 -11.45 -13.90
N ALA A 156 2.76 -11.94 -14.14
CA ALA A 156 3.96 -11.12 -14.14
C ALA A 156 4.25 -10.44 -15.49
N LYS A 157 3.81 -11.02 -16.62
CA LYS A 157 4.10 -10.54 -17.98
C LYS A 157 3.53 -9.14 -18.31
N HIS A 158 2.53 -8.69 -17.55
CA HIS A 158 1.87 -7.40 -17.73
C HIS A 158 2.48 -6.28 -16.88
N THR A 159 3.46 -6.60 -16.03
CA THR A 159 4.09 -5.63 -15.13
C THR A 159 5.53 -5.38 -15.57
N LEU A 160 5.79 -4.15 -15.97
CA LEU A 160 7.10 -3.62 -16.25
C LEU A 160 7.75 -3.19 -14.94
N THR A 161 9.05 -3.42 -14.79
CA THR A 161 9.79 -2.97 -13.61
C THR A 161 10.94 -2.05 -14.01
N CYS A 162 10.92 -0.80 -13.53
CA CYS A 162 11.97 0.19 -13.79
C CYS A 162 12.82 0.46 -12.55
N THR A 163 14.01 1.02 -12.75
CA THR A 163 14.86 1.44 -11.64
C THR A 163 14.31 2.73 -11.02
N TYR A 164 14.21 2.76 -9.68
CA TYR A 164 13.79 3.95 -8.95
C TYR A 164 14.76 5.12 -9.18
N ASN A 165 14.22 6.35 -9.30
CA ASN A 165 14.99 7.57 -9.64
C ASN A 165 15.74 7.53 -10.98
N ASP A 166 15.38 6.64 -11.90
CA ASP A 166 16.01 6.53 -13.23
C ASP A 166 14.98 6.74 -14.35
N LEU A 167 14.92 7.96 -14.87
CA LEU A 167 14.03 8.30 -15.99
C LEU A 167 14.43 7.62 -17.31
N ALA A 168 15.72 7.30 -17.49
CA ALA A 168 16.17 6.62 -18.70
C ALA A 168 15.65 5.17 -18.72
N SER A 169 15.68 4.49 -17.57
CA SER A 169 15.04 3.17 -17.42
C SER A 169 13.56 3.20 -17.75
N VAL A 170 12.83 4.26 -17.35
CA VAL A 170 11.41 4.42 -17.68
C VAL A 170 11.22 4.61 -19.18
N ARG A 171 11.98 5.53 -19.82
CA ARG A 171 11.89 5.77 -21.27
C ARG A 171 12.14 4.49 -22.07
N ALA A 172 13.20 3.75 -21.74
CA ALA A 172 13.56 2.51 -22.41
C ALA A 172 12.48 1.42 -22.25
N ALA A 173 11.78 1.38 -21.10
CA ALA A 173 10.69 0.42 -20.89
C ALA A 173 9.43 0.74 -21.74
N PHE A 174 9.22 2.01 -22.09
CA PHE A 174 8.08 2.46 -22.89
C PHE A 174 8.35 2.41 -24.40
N GLU A 175 9.61 2.51 -24.84
CA GLU A 175 10.00 2.53 -26.26
C GLU A 175 9.43 1.38 -27.12
N PRO A 176 9.44 0.10 -26.68
CA PRO A 176 8.89 -0.99 -27.50
C PRO A 176 7.35 -1.11 -27.41
N ILE A 177 6.67 -0.26 -26.64
CA ILE A 177 5.24 -0.40 -26.35
C ILE A 177 4.44 0.50 -27.29
N PRO A 178 3.48 -0.05 -28.07
CA PRO A 178 2.59 0.77 -28.89
C PRO A 178 1.86 1.80 -28.04
N ALA A 179 1.63 3.01 -28.58
CA ALA A 179 0.95 4.08 -27.85
C ALA A 179 -0.44 3.69 -27.31
N ARG A 180 -1.10 2.72 -27.96
CA ARG A 180 -2.36 2.13 -27.49
C ARG A 180 -2.20 1.32 -26.19
N ASP A 181 -1.06 0.72 -25.92
CA ASP A 181 -0.86 -0.18 -24.77
C ASP A 181 -0.16 0.51 -23.59
N CYS A 182 -0.46 1.81 -23.41
CA CYS A 182 0.28 2.71 -22.53
C CYS A 182 0.27 2.21 -21.06
N PRO A 183 1.45 2.03 -20.43
CA PRO A 183 1.53 1.57 -19.05
C PRO A 183 0.94 2.58 -18.06
N VAL A 184 0.21 2.08 -17.08
CA VAL A 184 -0.20 2.87 -15.91
C VAL A 184 0.91 2.86 -14.91
N LEU A 185 1.35 4.05 -14.58
CA LEU A 185 2.32 4.25 -13.54
C LEU A 185 1.64 4.11 -12.17
N SER A 186 2.04 3.07 -11.43
CA SER A 186 1.82 2.97 -9.99
C SER A 186 2.98 3.65 -9.29
N LEU A 187 2.83 4.93 -8.93
CA LEU A 187 3.74 5.57 -7.96
C LEU A 187 3.07 5.58 -6.60
N SER A 188 3.67 4.90 -5.63
CA SER A 188 3.59 5.34 -4.24
C SER A 188 4.97 5.23 -3.59
N ARG A 189 5.37 6.29 -2.90
CA ARG A 189 6.63 6.36 -2.16
C ARG A 189 6.36 5.77 -0.78
N TRP A 190 6.46 4.45 -0.64
CA TRP A 190 6.46 3.80 0.67
C TRP A 190 7.47 2.67 0.65
N GLN A 191 8.64 2.93 1.23
CA GLN A 191 9.55 1.88 1.66
C GLN A 191 8.96 1.31 2.95
N ALA A 192 8.44 0.08 2.89
CA ALA A 192 8.39 -0.73 4.10
C ALA A 192 9.85 -1.07 4.43
N ILE A 193 10.38 -0.46 5.48
CA ILE A 193 11.51 -1.03 6.24
C ILE A 193 10.95 -2.21 7.05
#